data_AF-A0A8S2DLB6-F1
#
_entry.id   AF-A0A8S2DLB6-F1
#
_cell.length_a   1.000
_cell.length_b   1.000
_cell.length_c   1.000
_cell.angle_alpha   90.00
_cell.angle_beta   90.00
_cell.angle_gamma   90.00
#
_symmetry.space_group_name_H-M   'P 1'
#
loop_
_entity.id
_entity.type
_entity.pdbx_description
1 polymer ?
#
loop_
_entity_poly.entity_id
_entity_poly.type
_entity_poly.pdbx_seq_one_letter_code
_entity_poly.pdbx_strand_id
1 'polypeptide(L)'
;MVDLIIDIFILLLTLIRNFTMLLTFDNPLLWKKFGIWHPQAEFEGPAYKLFPPRRHSKLHDHSKEEIKSLKLKSIKVYGQVVDFDTGKPLENAKLDFWQYHPLTGYSVFGYNFRGYFLTDKQGKCEIETLIPVPETSIRPSHIHVIVSSSGYNKLTTQLYVNPEIKTDFLNNFRPFPQHLVLAVEQTNKDDDIPQAKFTFRLKKK
;
A
#
# COMPACT_ATOMS: atom_id res chain seq x y z
N MET A 1 -0.98 -29.65 -8.81
CA MET A 1 -2.47 -29.74 -8.79
C MET A 1 -3.04 -29.12 -7.52
N VAL A 2 -2.55 -29.49 -6.33
CA VAL A 2 -2.99 -28.91 -5.04
C VAL A 2 -2.77 -27.39 -4.96
N ASP A 3 -1.57 -26.90 -5.31
CA ASP A 3 -1.26 -25.47 -5.22
C ASP A 3 -2.16 -24.61 -6.12
N LEU A 4 -2.48 -25.11 -7.32
CA LEU A 4 -3.40 -24.44 -8.23
C LEU A 4 -4.83 -24.36 -7.67
N ILE A 5 -5.29 -25.42 -6.99
CA ILE A 5 -6.62 -25.43 -6.35
C ILE A 5 -6.65 -24.40 -5.21
N ILE A 6 -5.58 -24.34 -4.40
CA ILE A 6 -5.44 -23.35 -3.33
C ILE A 6 -5.46 -21.93 -3.91
N ASP A 7 -4.69 -21.68 -4.97
CA ASP A 7 -4.65 -20.38 -5.63
C ASP A 7 -6.01 -19.96 -6.17
N ILE A 8 -6.74 -20.85 -6.86
CA ILE A 8 -8.09 -20.57 -7.38
C ILE A 8 -9.05 -20.27 -6.22
N PHE A 9 -8.97 -21.01 -5.12
CA PHE A 9 -9.80 -20.76 -3.94
C PHE A 9 -9.50 -19.39 -3.31
N ILE A 10 -8.22 -19.03 -3.16
CA ILE A 10 -7.80 -17.71 -2.68
C ILE A 10 -8.31 -16.60 -3.60
N LEU A 11 -8.23 -16.80 -4.92
CA LEU A 11 -8.75 -15.85 -5.90
C LEU A 11 -10.25 -15.66 -5.78
N LEU A 12 -11.02 -16.74 -5.65
CA LEU A 12 -12.47 -16.67 -5.47
C LEU A 12 -12.84 -15.91 -4.19
N LEU A 13 -12.20 -16.23 -3.06
CA LEU A 13 -12.41 -15.52 -1.80
C LEU A 13 -12.02 -14.04 -1.91
N THR A 14 -10.92 -13.75 -2.61
CA THR A 14 -10.46 -12.37 -2.84
C THR A 14 -11.49 -11.59 -3.65
N LEU A 15 -12.05 -12.18 -4.71
CA LEU A 15 -13.06 -11.55 -5.55
C LEU A 15 -14.33 -11.24 -4.76
N ILE A 16 -14.84 -12.21 -3.98
CA ILE A 16 -16.02 -12.02 -3.11
C ILE A 16 -15.77 -10.89 -2.12
N ARG A 17 -14.59 -10.87 -1.49
CA ARG A 17 -14.21 -9.87 -0.50
C ARG A 17 -14.09 -8.48 -1.12
N ASN A 18 -13.42 -8.36 -2.26
CA ASN A 18 -13.25 -7.06 -2.95
C ASN A 18 -14.59 -6.54 -3.46
N PHE A 19 -15.46 -7.41 -3.99
CA PHE A 19 -16.81 -7.07 -4.37
C PHE A 19 -17.64 -6.57 -3.18
N THR A 20 -17.54 -7.25 -2.04
CA THR A 20 -18.20 -6.82 -0.79
C THR A 20 -17.71 -5.45 -0.33
N MET A 21 -16.40 -5.20 -0.36
CA MET A 21 -15.83 -3.89 -0.03
C MET A 21 -16.33 -2.79 -0.96
N LEU A 22 -16.35 -3.04 -2.27
CA LEU A 22 -16.83 -2.10 -3.27
C LEU A 22 -18.32 -1.74 -3.08
N LEU A 23 -19.14 -2.69 -2.64
CA LEU A 23 -20.57 -2.43 -2.35
C LEU A 23 -20.79 -1.71 -1.02
N THR A 24 -19.80 -1.69 -0.12
CA THR A 24 -19.94 -1.18 1.25
C THR A 24 -19.02 0.03 1.50
N PHE A 25 -17.87 -0.19 2.13
CA PHE A 25 -16.98 0.87 2.63
C PHE A 25 -16.21 1.60 1.54
N ASP A 26 -15.96 0.93 0.41
CA ASP A 26 -15.17 1.46 -0.71
C ASP A 26 -16.05 1.93 -1.88
N ASN A 27 -17.36 2.05 -1.68
CA ASN A 27 -18.30 2.50 -2.69
C ASN A 27 -18.12 4.01 -2.96
N PRO A 28 -17.76 4.45 -4.18
CA PRO A 28 -17.52 5.86 -4.48
C PRO A 28 -18.70 6.79 -4.17
N LEU A 29 -19.94 6.30 -4.29
CA LEU A 29 -21.15 7.08 -4.00
C LEU A 29 -21.37 7.28 -2.49
N LEU A 30 -20.83 6.38 -1.66
CA LEU A 30 -20.99 6.40 -0.21
C LEU A 30 -19.71 6.85 0.52
N TRP A 31 -18.58 6.93 -0.19
CA TRP A 31 -17.26 7.13 0.42
C TRP A 31 -17.15 8.47 1.15
N LYS A 32 -17.71 9.56 0.61
CA LYS A 32 -17.73 10.86 1.32
C LYS A 32 -18.41 10.79 2.69
N LYS A 33 -19.32 9.83 2.90
CA LYS A 33 -20.06 9.68 4.16
C LYS A 33 -19.37 8.71 5.13
N PHE A 34 -18.87 7.58 4.63
CA PHE A 34 -18.35 6.50 5.49
C PHE A 34 -16.84 6.29 5.39
N GLY A 35 -16.20 6.68 4.28
CA GLY A 35 -14.76 6.54 4.06
C GLY A 35 -13.92 7.57 4.81
N ILE A 36 -14.47 8.75 5.13
CA ILE A 36 -13.78 9.84 5.84
C ILE A 36 -13.82 9.65 7.38
N TRP A 37 -13.75 8.40 7.86
CA TRP A 37 -13.70 8.12 9.31
C TRP A 37 -12.31 8.42 9.92
N HIS A 38 -11.28 8.50 9.07
CA HIS A 38 -9.91 8.78 9.44
C HIS A 38 -9.28 9.79 8.45
N PRO A 39 -8.47 10.76 8.91
CA PRO A 39 -7.84 11.74 8.01
C PRO A 39 -6.89 11.10 7.00
N GLN A 40 -6.28 9.97 7.35
CA GLN A 40 -5.40 9.22 6.43
C GLN A 40 -6.15 8.15 5.62
N ALA A 41 -7.48 8.01 5.72
CA ALA A 41 -8.18 6.97 4.96
C ALA A 41 -8.17 7.26 3.45
N GLU A 42 -7.97 6.22 2.65
CA GLU A 42 -8.11 6.24 1.20
C GLU A 42 -8.88 5.02 0.72
N PHE A 43 -9.28 5.05 -0.55
CA PHE A 43 -9.88 3.89 -1.20
C PHE A 43 -8.93 2.69 -1.15
N GLU A 44 -9.50 1.52 -0.97
CA GLU A 44 -8.74 0.28 -1.10
C GLU A 44 -8.54 -0.09 -2.57
N GLY A 45 -9.56 0.12 -3.40
CA GLY A 45 -9.60 -0.31 -4.77
C GLY A 45 -9.87 -1.82 -4.92
N PRO A 46 -10.07 -2.29 -6.16
CA PRO A 46 -10.52 -3.65 -6.44
C PRO A 46 -9.38 -4.69 -6.41
N ALA A 47 -8.14 -4.27 -6.21
CA ALA A 47 -6.94 -5.07 -6.48
C ALA A 47 -6.27 -5.67 -5.25
N TYR A 48 -6.86 -5.56 -4.04
CA TYR A 48 -6.33 -6.26 -2.87
C TYR A 48 -6.36 -7.78 -3.05
N LYS A 49 -5.42 -8.51 -2.46
CA LYS A 49 -5.37 -9.98 -2.50
C LYS A 49 -5.23 -10.53 -1.09
N LEU A 50 -6.08 -11.49 -0.74
CA LEU A 50 -6.06 -12.14 0.58
C LEU A 50 -4.79 -12.97 0.78
N PHE A 51 -4.44 -13.19 2.04
CA PHE A 51 -3.31 -14.01 2.49
C PHE A 51 -1.93 -13.61 1.93
N PRO A 52 -1.58 -12.30 1.90
CA PRO A 52 -0.25 -11.89 1.50
C PRO A 52 0.81 -12.47 2.47
N PRO A 53 1.98 -12.87 1.97
CA PRO A 53 3.03 -13.45 2.81
C PRO A 53 3.71 -12.38 3.67
N ARG A 54 4.33 -12.81 4.77
CA ARG A 54 5.27 -11.95 5.51
C ARG A 54 6.50 -11.72 4.64
N ARG A 55 6.89 -10.46 4.49
CA ARG A 55 8.15 -10.07 3.84
C ARG A 55 9.07 -9.41 4.87
N HIS A 56 10.37 -9.38 4.57
CA HIS A 56 11.39 -8.89 5.50
C HIS A 56 12.05 -7.58 5.04
N SER A 57 12.32 -7.44 3.74
CA SER A 57 13.01 -6.27 3.20
C SER A 57 12.40 -5.75 1.90
N LYS A 58 12.09 -6.64 0.94
CA LYS A 58 11.58 -6.27 -0.39
C LYS A 58 10.12 -6.65 -0.58
N LEU A 59 9.33 -5.79 -1.23
CA LEU A 59 7.94 -6.05 -1.60
C LEU A 59 7.80 -6.89 -2.89
N HIS A 60 8.87 -6.99 -3.68
CA HIS A 60 8.90 -7.71 -4.95
C HIS A 60 9.93 -8.84 -4.97
N ASP A 61 9.82 -9.70 -5.96
CA ASP A 61 10.67 -10.89 -6.11
C ASP A 61 11.82 -10.69 -7.12
N HIS A 62 11.89 -9.53 -7.77
CA HIS A 62 12.95 -9.19 -8.73
C HIS A 62 14.36 -9.18 -8.12
N SER A 63 15.30 -9.78 -8.85
CA SER A 63 16.74 -9.70 -8.63
C SER A 63 17.30 -8.31 -8.98
N LYS A 64 18.54 -8.03 -8.56
CA LYS A 64 19.20 -6.76 -8.89
C LYS A 64 19.48 -6.66 -10.39
N GLU A 65 19.79 -7.79 -11.01
CA GLU A 65 20.10 -7.94 -12.42
C GLU A 65 18.87 -7.65 -13.29
N GLU A 66 17.69 -8.16 -12.90
CA GLU A 66 16.41 -7.86 -13.56
C GLU A 66 16.05 -6.37 -13.44
N ILE A 67 16.23 -5.78 -12.26
CA ILE A 67 15.97 -4.35 -12.06
C ILE A 67 16.85 -3.52 -13.00
N LYS A 68 18.15 -3.86 -13.09
CA LYS A 68 19.10 -3.17 -13.96
C LYS A 68 18.77 -3.37 -15.45
N SER A 69 18.49 -4.60 -15.87
CA SER A 69 18.21 -4.91 -17.29
C SER A 69 16.90 -4.26 -17.77
N LEU A 70 15.88 -4.20 -16.90
CA LEU A 70 14.59 -3.57 -17.17
C LEU A 70 14.60 -2.06 -16.91
N LYS A 71 15.77 -1.48 -16.51
CA LYS A 71 15.94 -0.06 -16.17
C LYS A 71 14.92 0.44 -15.13
N LEU A 72 14.54 -0.43 -14.20
CA LEU A 72 13.65 -0.12 -13.11
C LEU A 72 14.42 0.59 -11.99
N LYS A 73 13.72 1.42 -11.21
CA LYS A 73 14.31 2.16 -10.08
C LYS A 73 13.65 1.74 -8.78
N SER A 74 14.45 1.52 -7.75
CA SER A 74 13.97 1.20 -6.41
C SER A 74 13.65 2.45 -5.60
N ILE A 75 12.84 2.31 -4.55
CA ILE A 75 12.58 3.28 -3.50
C ILE A 75 12.47 2.56 -2.16
N LYS A 76 12.98 3.18 -1.10
CA LYS A 76 12.77 2.73 0.28
C LYS A 76 11.70 3.58 0.95
N VAL A 77 10.71 2.93 1.56
CA VAL A 77 9.68 3.58 2.36
C VAL A 77 9.84 3.17 3.81
N TYR A 78 10.08 4.17 4.65
CA TYR A 78 10.16 4.04 6.10
C TYR A 78 8.81 4.38 6.72
N GLY A 79 8.11 3.36 7.18
CA GLY A 79 6.85 3.50 7.90
C GLY A 79 7.07 3.60 9.40
N GLN A 80 6.29 4.43 10.07
CA GLN A 80 6.11 4.37 11.52
C GLN A 80 4.63 4.29 11.86
N VAL A 81 4.23 3.36 12.72
CA VAL A 81 2.86 3.22 13.21
C VAL A 81 2.79 3.69 14.66
N VAL A 82 1.89 4.63 14.92
CA VAL A 82 1.66 5.20 16.23
C VAL A 82 0.18 5.23 16.58
N ASP A 83 -0.12 5.29 17.87
CA ASP A 83 -1.45 5.60 18.39
C ASP A 83 -1.87 7.03 17.99
N PHE A 84 -3.11 7.18 17.53
CA PHE A 84 -3.61 8.44 16.98
C PHE A 84 -3.63 9.58 17.99
N ASP A 85 -4.08 9.31 19.22
CA ASP A 85 -4.33 10.34 20.23
C ASP A 85 -3.07 10.62 21.06
N THR A 86 -2.31 9.57 21.39
CA THR A 86 -1.16 9.67 22.29
C THR A 86 0.19 9.77 21.57
N GLY A 87 0.25 9.44 20.28
CA GLY A 87 1.49 9.41 19.50
C GLY A 87 2.47 8.29 19.91
N LYS A 88 2.06 7.38 20.80
CA LYS A 88 2.91 6.28 21.26
C LYS A 88 3.16 5.27 20.12
N PRO A 89 4.40 4.77 19.95
CA PRO A 89 4.70 3.77 18.93
C PRO A 89 3.95 2.46 19.17
N LEU A 90 3.51 1.82 18.10
CA LEU A 90 2.82 0.53 18.15
C LEU A 90 3.74 -0.58 17.61
N GLU A 91 4.25 -1.41 18.51
CA GLU A 91 5.02 -2.62 18.18
C GLU A 91 4.11 -3.69 17.56
N ASN A 92 4.66 -4.51 16.65
CA ASN A 92 3.95 -5.60 15.99
C ASN A 92 2.68 -5.18 15.22
N ALA A 93 2.54 -3.90 14.88
CA ALA A 93 1.54 -3.44 13.93
C ALA A 93 1.86 -4.03 12.55
N LYS A 94 0.84 -4.57 11.89
CA LYS A 94 0.93 -5.14 10.55
C LYS A 94 0.66 -4.05 9.51
N LEU A 95 1.60 -3.86 8.58
CA LEU A 95 1.43 -3.06 7.37
C LEU A 95 1.38 -4.00 6.16
N ASP A 96 0.21 -4.12 5.56
CA ASP A 96 -0.08 -5.00 4.42
C ASP A 96 -0.07 -4.20 3.12
N PHE A 97 0.98 -4.36 2.32
CA PHE A 97 1.24 -3.56 1.14
C PHE A 97 0.89 -4.30 -0.15
N TRP A 98 0.38 -3.55 -1.12
CA TRP A 98 0.33 -3.97 -2.52
C TRP A 98 0.50 -2.77 -3.46
N GLN A 99 1.08 -3.01 -4.64
CA GLN A 99 1.21 -1.98 -5.66
C GLN A 99 1.10 -2.56 -7.08
N TYR A 100 0.88 -1.67 -8.03
CA TYR A 100 0.91 -1.98 -9.46
C TYR A 100 2.37 -2.20 -9.92
N HIS A 101 2.63 -3.31 -10.61
CA HIS A 101 3.94 -3.53 -11.22
C HIS A 101 4.11 -2.61 -12.43
N PRO A 102 5.28 -1.96 -12.61
CA PRO A 102 5.56 -1.08 -13.76
C PRO A 102 5.37 -1.63 -15.18
N LEU A 103 5.20 -2.95 -15.35
CA LEU A 103 5.24 -3.63 -16.65
C LEU A 103 4.09 -4.63 -16.79
N THR A 104 3.77 -5.36 -15.72
CA THR A 104 2.80 -6.46 -15.76
C THR A 104 1.51 -6.18 -14.97
N GLY A 105 1.43 -5.02 -14.32
CA GLY A 105 0.30 -4.63 -13.49
C GLY A 105 0.16 -5.41 -12.18
N TYR A 106 -1.06 -5.53 -11.65
CA TYR A 106 -1.28 -6.25 -10.39
C TYR A 106 -1.11 -7.76 -10.59
N SER A 107 -0.34 -8.39 -9.71
CA SER A 107 -0.22 -9.85 -9.69
C SER A 107 -1.57 -10.49 -9.36
N VAL A 108 -2.02 -11.40 -10.24
CA VAL A 108 -3.18 -12.28 -10.04
C VAL A 108 -2.72 -13.58 -9.39
N PHE A 109 -1.75 -14.27 -10.01
CA PHE A 109 -1.07 -15.44 -9.44
C PHE A 109 0.19 -15.04 -8.67
N GLY A 110 0.50 -15.77 -7.60
CA GLY A 110 1.59 -15.41 -6.69
C GLY A 110 1.35 -14.10 -5.93
N TYR A 111 2.41 -13.56 -5.32
CA TYR A 111 2.37 -12.36 -4.47
C TYR A 111 3.49 -11.38 -4.79
N ASN A 112 3.96 -11.33 -6.03
CA ASN A 112 4.91 -10.29 -6.43
C ASN A 112 4.26 -8.90 -6.24
N PHE A 113 5.00 -7.95 -5.67
CA PHE A 113 4.49 -6.64 -5.23
C PHE A 113 3.36 -6.69 -4.19
N ARG A 114 3.26 -7.77 -3.40
CA ARG A 114 2.27 -7.95 -2.33
C ARG A 114 2.91 -8.59 -1.11
N GLY A 115 2.63 -8.10 0.09
CA GLY A 115 3.17 -8.68 1.31
C GLY A 115 2.99 -7.78 2.51
N TYR A 116 3.14 -8.35 3.69
CA TYR A 116 3.06 -7.58 4.93
C TYR A 116 4.36 -7.58 5.72
N PHE A 117 4.51 -6.50 6.48
CA PHE A 117 5.63 -6.24 7.37
C PHE A 117 5.10 -5.96 8.77
N LEU A 118 5.94 -6.18 9.77
CA LEU A 118 5.63 -5.89 11.17
C LEU A 118 6.53 -4.76 11.67
N THR A 119 5.97 -3.89 12.49
CA THR A 119 6.75 -2.85 13.15
C THR A 119 7.60 -3.39 14.30
N ASP A 120 8.76 -2.77 14.50
CA ASP A 120 9.61 -2.99 15.67
C ASP A 120 9.06 -2.31 16.94
N LYS A 121 9.83 -2.38 18.03
CA LYS A 121 9.51 -1.76 19.34
C LYS A 121 9.31 -0.25 19.29
N GLN A 122 9.85 0.43 18.29
CA GLN A 122 9.69 1.87 18.06
C GLN A 122 8.55 2.17 17.07
N GLY A 123 7.78 1.15 16.69
CA GLY A 123 6.69 1.26 15.74
C GLY A 123 7.17 1.40 14.30
N LYS A 124 8.44 1.11 13.99
CA LYS A 124 9.03 1.37 12.66
C LYS A 124 9.08 0.11 11.81
N CYS A 125 8.95 0.28 10.49
CA CYS A 125 9.24 -0.74 9.49
C CYS A 125 9.91 -0.10 8.26
N GLU A 126 10.73 -0.88 7.55
CA GLU A 126 11.33 -0.48 6.27
C GLU A 126 10.81 -1.42 5.17
N ILE A 127 10.45 -0.85 4.03
CA ILE A 127 10.15 -1.61 2.81
C ILE A 127 11.00 -1.07 1.67
N GLU A 128 11.63 -1.95 0.91
CA GLU A 128 12.20 -1.66 -0.39
C GLU A 128 11.22 -2.15 -1.47
N THR A 129 10.94 -1.30 -2.44
CA THR A 129 10.13 -1.65 -3.61
C THR A 129 10.62 -0.91 -4.85
N LEU A 130 9.93 -1.05 -5.97
CA LEU A 130 10.15 -0.22 -7.16
C LEU A 130 9.31 1.04 -7.09
N ILE A 131 9.84 2.14 -7.64
CA ILE A 131 9.09 3.38 -7.82
C ILE A 131 7.78 3.05 -8.54
N PRO A 132 6.62 3.29 -7.93
CA PRO A 132 5.34 2.94 -8.54
C PRO A 132 5.13 3.80 -9.78
N VAL A 133 4.43 3.24 -10.76
CA VAL A 133 3.96 3.95 -11.95
C VAL A 133 2.45 4.14 -11.86
N PRO A 134 1.88 5.10 -12.60
CA PRO A 134 0.43 5.20 -12.78
C PRO A 134 -0.16 3.88 -13.27
N GLU A 135 -1.19 3.38 -12.58
CA GLU A 135 -1.93 2.16 -12.98
C GLU A 135 -2.64 2.37 -14.33
N THR A 136 -3.22 3.55 -14.49
CA THR A 136 -3.96 3.99 -15.67
C THR A 136 -3.67 5.47 -15.91
N SER A 137 -4.15 6.04 -17.02
CA SER A 137 -4.06 7.49 -17.28
C SER A 137 -4.84 8.35 -16.27
N ILE A 138 -5.64 7.75 -15.39
CA ILE A 138 -6.55 8.46 -14.47
C ILE A 138 -6.22 8.29 -12.98
N ARG A 139 -5.20 7.47 -12.65
CA ARG A 139 -4.76 7.22 -11.26
C ARG A 139 -3.26 7.51 -11.16
N PRO A 140 -2.81 8.38 -10.25
CA PRO A 140 -1.39 8.63 -10.05
C PRO A 140 -0.64 7.38 -9.56
N SER A 141 0.69 7.41 -9.61
CA SER A 141 1.56 6.39 -9.01
C SER A 141 1.38 6.33 -7.49
N HIS A 142 1.01 5.15 -6.98
CA HIS A 142 0.73 4.94 -5.56
C HIS A 142 1.10 3.53 -5.06
N ILE A 143 1.25 3.42 -3.74
CA ILE A 143 1.41 2.18 -2.99
C ILE A 143 0.22 2.08 -2.04
N HIS A 144 -0.53 0.98 -2.09
CA HIS A 144 -1.59 0.75 -1.13
C HIS A 144 -1.05 0.13 0.15
N VAL A 145 -1.71 0.43 1.26
CA VAL A 145 -1.41 -0.19 2.54
C VAL A 145 -2.65 -0.32 3.42
N ILE A 146 -2.81 -1.49 4.03
CA ILE A 146 -3.72 -1.69 5.16
C ILE A 146 -2.87 -1.82 6.43
N VAL A 147 -3.06 -0.89 7.36
CA VAL A 147 -2.38 -0.88 8.65
C VAL A 147 -3.32 -1.41 9.73
N SER A 148 -2.84 -2.33 10.55
CA SER A 148 -3.64 -2.93 11.62
C SER A 148 -2.79 -3.26 12.85
N SER A 149 -3.42 -3.16 14.02
CA SER A 149 -2.82 -3.57 15.30
C SER A 149 -3.91 -4.06 16.25
N SER A 150 -3.56 -4.91 17.20
CA SER A 150 -4.52 -5.45 18.17
C SER A 150 -5.10 -4.32 19.04
N GLY A 151 -6.43 -4.26 19.17
CA GLY A 151 -7.11 -3.17 19.87
C GLY A 151 -7.30 -1.87 19.07
N TYR A 152 -6.89 -1.84 17.80
CA TYR A 152 -7.00 -0.66 16.94
C TYR A 152 -7.92 -0.89 15.73
N ASN A 153 -8.55 0.18 15.26
CA ASN A 153 -9.27 0.19 13.99
C ASN A 153 -8.29 0.06 12.82
N LYS A 154 -8.61 -0.77 11.83
CA LYS A 154 -7.77 -0.93 10.63
C LYS A 154 -7.82 0.33 9.79
N LEU A 155 -6.66 0.80 9.33
CA LEU A 155 -6.55 1.92 8.40
C LEU A 155 -6.20 1.41 7.01
N THR A 156 -7.12 1.56 6.06
CA THR A 156 -6.80 1.43 4.63
C THR A 156 -6.39 2.79 4.09
N THR A 157 -5.21 2.87 3.47
CA THR A 157 -4.70 4.10 2.88
C THR A 157 -3.88 3.86 1.61
N GLN A 158 -3.47 4.94 0.96
CA GLN A 158 -2.58 4.96 -0.20
C GLN A 158 -1.47 5.98 0.04
N LEU A 159 -0.25 5.65 -0.39
CA LEU A 159 0.89 6.55 -0.40
C LEU A 159 1.23 6.91 -1.84
N TYR A 160 1.27 8.20 -2.17
CA TYR A 160 1.52 8.66 -3.53
C TYR A 160 2.98 9.06 -3.71
N VAL A 161 3.65 8.54 -4.75
CA VAL A 161 5.08 8.78 -5.02
C VAL A 161 5.23 9.52 -6.34
N ASN A 162 5.77 10.74 -6.29
CA ASN A 162 5.90 11.65 -7.45
C ASN A 162 4.62 11.80 -8.31
N PRO A 163 3.43 11.98 -7.71
CA PRO A 163 2.17 11.88 -8.46
C PRO A 163 1.75 13.19 -9.15
N GLU A 164 1.11 13.07 -10.30
CA GLU A 164 0.18 14.10 -10.81
C GLU A 164 -1.20 13.95 -10.14
N ILE A 165 -1.25 14.17 -8.82
CA ILE A 165 -2.45 13.81 -8.03
C ILE A 165 -3.66 14.72 -8.28
N LYS A 166 -3.47 15.89 -8.89
CA LYS A 166 -4.56 16.84 -9.18
C LYS A 166 -5.58 16.28 -10.16
N THR A 167 -5.15 15.41 -11.07
CA THR A 167 -5.98 14.79 -12.11
C THR A 167 -6.50 13.40 -11.72
N ASP A 168 -6.27 12.96 -10.47
CA ASP A 168 -6.80 11.68 -9.97
C ASP A 168 -8.32 11.67 -10.05
N PHE A 169 -8.87 10.70 -10.78
CA PHE A 169 -10.30 10.49 -10.93
C PHE A 169 -11.03 10.37 -9.57
N LEU A 170 -10.37 9.80 -8.56
CA LEU A 170 -10.97 9.64 -7.24
C LEU A 170 -11.22 10.99 -6.54
N ASN A 171 -10.57 12.08 -6.93
CA ASN A 171 -10.84 13.42 -6.36
C ASN A 171 -12.31 13.86 -6.49
N ASN A 172 -13.09 13.24 -7.37
CA ASN A 172 -14.55 13.47 -7.45
C ASN A 172 -15.32 12.89 -6.24
N PHE A 173 -14.79 11.83 -5.62
CA PHE A 173 -15.46 11.01 -4.62
C PHE A 173 -14.85 11.11 -3.20
N ARG A 174 -13.70 11.76 -3.05
CA ARG A 174 -13.01 11.95 -1.77
C ARG A 174 -12.38 13.34 -1.67
N PRO A 175 -12.01 13.80 -0.45
CA PRO A 175 -11.16 14.97 -0.28
C PRO A 175 -9.80 14.79 -0.96
N PHE A 176 -9.19 15.91 -1.34
CA PHE A 176 -7.86 15.93 -1.94
C PHE A 176 -6.78 15.52 -0.92
N PRO A 177 -5.91 14.54 -1.21
CA PRO A 177 -5.15 13.83 -0.18
C PRO A 177 -3.69 14.30 -0.12
N GLN A 178 -3.47 15.62 -0.13
CA GLN A 178 -2.12 16.17 -0.26
C GLN A 178 -1.16 15.65 0.82
N HIS A 179 -1.66 15.35 2.02
CA HIS A 179 -0.90 14.80 3.15
C HIS A 179 -0.48 13.32 2.98
N LEU A 180 -0.94 12.64 1.93
CA LEU A 180 -0.55 11.27 1.58
C LEU A 180 0.50 11.22 0.46
N VAL A 181 0.91 12.39 -0.05
CA VAL A 181 2.01 12.51 -1.01
C VAL A 181 3.33 12.41 -0.27
N LEU A 182 4.15 11.44 -0.66
CA LEU A 182 5.45 11.20 -0.06
C LEU A 182 6.47 12.23 -0.54
N ALA A 183 7.18 12.85 0.40
CA ALA A 183 8.40 13.58 0.12
C ALA A 183 9.51 12.56 -0.16
N VAL A 184 9.94 12.47 -1.40
CA VAL A 184 11.03 11.57 -1.83
C VAL A 184 12.34 12.32 -1.73
N GLU A 185 13.17 11.94 -0.76
CA GLU A 185 14.53 12.43 -0.61
C GLU A 185 15.43 11.68 -1.58
N GLN A 186 15.98 12.42 -2.55
CA GLN A 186 17.03 11.90 -3.44
C GLN A 186 18.34 11.83 -2.66
N THR A 187 19.11 10.81 -2.94
CA THR A 187 20.42 10.58 -2.34
C THR A 187 21.51 11.13 -3.26
N ASN A 188 22.54 11.77 -2.70
CA ASN A 188 23.60 12.47 -3.45
C ASN A 188 24.59 11.55 -4.19
N LYS A 189 24.34 10.24 -4.21
CA LYS A 189 25.15 9.25 -4.91
C LYS A 189 24.28 8.53 -5.94
N ASP A 190 24.80 8.35 -7.14
CA ASP A 190 24.07 7.74 -8.27
C ASP A 190 23.55 6.32 -8.00
N ASP A 191 24.16 5.59 -7.04
CA ASP A 191 23.79 4.22 -6.67
C ASP A 191 22.91 4.11 -5.42
N ASP A 192 22.64 5.22 -4.72
CA ASP A 192 21.82 5.18 -3.51
C ASP A 192 20.32 5.13 -3.87
N ILE A 193 19.56 4.35 -3.09
CA ILE A 193 18.11 4.20 -3.30
C ILE A 193 17.39 5.40 -2.64
N PRO A 194 16.53 6.13 -3.38
CA PRO A 194 15.77 7.25 -2.83
C PRO A 194 14.87 6.79 -1.70
N GLN A 195 14.59 7.70 -0.76
CA GLN A 195 13.92 7.36 0.49
C GLN A 195 12.67 8.22 0.70
N ALA A 196 11.64 7.64 1.29
CA ALA A 196 10.44 8.33 1.74
C ALA A 196 10.08 7.88 3.15
N LYS A 197 9.49 8.78 3.94
CA LYS A 197 9.05 8.51 5.32
C LYS A 197 7.57 8.78 5.46
N PHE A 198 6.86 7.95 6.22
CA PHE A 198 5.45 8.17 6.51
C PHE A 198 5.06 7.66 7.90
N THR A 199 4.28 8.46 8.63
CA THR A 199 3.74 8.07 9.93
C THR A 199 2.25 7.74 9.81
N PHE A 200 1.91 6.47 10.02
CA PHE A 200 0.55 5.98 10.14
C PHE A 200 0.05 6.15 11.56
N ARG A 201 -1.17 6.67 11.71
CA ARG A 201 -1.82 6.85 13.00
C ARG A 201 -3.02 5.93 13.08
N LEU A 202 -3.10 5.08 14.10
CA LEU A 202 -4.23 4.19 14.32
C LEU A 202 -5.09 4.67 15.48
N LYS A 203 -6.40 4.78 15.26
CA LYS A 203 -7.39 5.02 16.32
C LYS A 203 -7.69 3.73 17.07
N LYS A 204 -7.78 3.79 18.40
CA LYS A 204 -8.27 2.66 19.20
C LYS A 204 -9.71 2.33 18.84
N LYS A 205 -10.08 1.06 19.04
CA LYS A 205 -11.46 0.57 18.90
C LYS A 205 -12.36 1.12 19.98
#